data_AF-A0AA47ILC0-F1
#
_entry.id   AF-A0AA47ILC0-F1
#
_cell.length_a   1.000
_cell.length_b   1.000
_cell.length_c   1.000
_cell.angle_alpha   90.00
_cell.angle_beta   90.00
_cell.angle_gamma   90.00
#
_symmetry.space_group_name_H-M   'P 1'
#
loop_
_entity.id
_entity.type
_entity.pdbx_description
1 polymer ?
#
loop_
_entity_poly.entity_id
_entity_poly.type
_entity_poly.pdbx_seq_one_letter_code
_entity_poly.pdbx_strand_id
1 'polypeptide(L)'
;MLSAISQAENAGGGKIYVSETSIACSGQIVLSKANSNVQIIGVQNADGTYQELDFSSFMSSYIGKASSDSAVGIRITGSNYTLQNLIVEHVPDNGIQIKGTSAGNNKVSNCITRYNNDAGLQVTAGAYQNTIEYVCSYRNCDVYTRGGNADGFAPKLGAGSGSMFQYYNAWDNSDDGWDSFDKVGNVTPDVSYTYCAVWNNGNPNVFTGKYDFDNGKALDENLLLVQLIKVKDSSFASKYAKRQFSLPTGNFIQTDAGTISLSAWTGSSFDGNPNGFKLNSAYSKSSVTRNLSYCLAFDESKKVFDNNNSSVTGYFNHCMPLTMGITITFNH
;
A
#
# COMPACT_ATOMS: atom_id res chain seq x y z
N MET A 1 11.47 -4.34 20.24
CA MET A 1 12.02 -4.21 18.86
C MET A 1 13.03 -3.07 18.70
N LEU A 2 12.66 -1.81 18.95
CA LEU A 2 13.54 -0.64 18.71
C LEU A 2 14.93 -0.75 19.37
N SER A 3 14.99 -1.22 20.62
CA SER A 3 16.26 -1.46 21.31
C SER A 3 17.16 -2.48 20.60
N ALA A 4 16.58 -3.55 20.06
CA ALA A 4 17.32 -4.58 19.31
C ALA A 4 17.85 -4.02 17.98
N ILE A 5 17.08 -3.15 17.31
CA ILE A 5 17.52 -2.44 16.10
C ILE A 5 18.75 -1.60 16.42
N SER A 6 18.67 -0.72 17.43
CA SER A 6 19.80 0.12 17.81
C SER A 6 21.03 -0.68 18.23
N GLN A 7 20.86 -1.81 18.92
CA GLN A 7 21.97 -2.70 19.27
C GLN A 7 22.63 -3.32 18.02
N ALA A 8 21.84 -3.85 17.09
CA ALA A 8 22.36 -4.45 15.85
C ALA A 8 23.05 -3.40 14.97
N GLU A 9 22.47 -2.20 14.84
CA GLU A 9 23.08 -1.08 14.15
C GLU A 9 24.44 -0.73 14.77
N ASN A 10 24.52 -0.61 16.09
CA ASN A 10 25.77 -0.30 16.80
C ASN A 10 26.83 -1.40 16.67
N ALA A 11 26.41 -2.65 16.50
CA ALA A 11 27.29 -3.78 16.23
C ALA A 11 27.77 -3.85 14.76
N GLY A 12 27.27 -2.97 13.88
CA GLY A 12 27.61 -2.97 12.44
C GLY A 12 26.78 -3.95 11.59
N GLY A 13 25.68 -4.47 12.15
CA GLY A 13 24.77 -5.41 11.52
C GLY A 13 24.29 -6.48 12.47
N GLY A 14 23.31 -7.26 12.01
CA GLY A 14 22.78 -8.36 12.81
C GLY A 14 21.40 -8.82 12.34
N LYS A 15 20.97 -9.96 12.86
CA LYS A 15 19.63 -10.50 12.64
C LYS A 15 18.80 -10.32 13.90
N ILE A 16 17.61 -9.75 13.74
CA ILE A 16 16.62 -9.56 14.78
C ILE A 16 15.45 -10.46 14.42
N TYR A 17 15.22 -11.46 15.25
CA TYR A 17 14.12 -12.40 15.09
C TYR A 17 12.90 -11.88 15.84
N VAL A 18 11.79 -11.74 15.12
CA VAL A 18 10.49 -11.39 15.67
C VAL A 18 9.71 -12.67 15.86
N SER A 19 9.56 -13.11 17.11
CA SER A 19 8.88 -14.37 17.46
C SER A 19 7.50 -14.16 18.08
N GLU A 20 7.22 -12.96 18.59
CA GLU A 20 5.88 -12.63 19.08
C GLU A 20 4.92 -12.53 17.90
N THR A 21 3.77 -13.19 17.98
CA THR A 21 2.77 -13.21 16.90
C THR A 21 2.37 -11.81 16.47
N SER A 22 2.24 -10.87 17.42
CA SER A 22 1.93 -9.47 17.16
C SER A 22 2.68 -8.57 18.14
N ILE A 23 3.30 -7.52 17.60
CA ILE A 23 4.01 -6.48 18.36
C ILE A 23 3.25 -5.18 18.18
N ALA A 24 2.78 -4.61 19.30
CA ALA A 24 2.15 -3.30 19.30
C ALA A 24 3.18 -2.19 19.05
N CYS A 25 2.92 -1.37 18.03
CA CYS A 25 3.74 -0.24 17.63
C CYS A 25 2.98 1.07 17.87
N SER A 26 3.52 1.93 18.75
CA SER A 26 2.91 3.22 19.09
C SER A 26 3.45 4.41 18.29
N GLY A 27 4.33 4.16 17.32
CA GLY A 27 4.98 5.20 16.52
C GLY A 27 5.88 4.63 15.44
N GLN A 28 6.43 5.51 14.61
CA GLN A 28 7.30 5.17 13.49
C GLN A 28 8.55 4.37 13.91
N ILE A 29 8.83 3.29 13.20
CA ILE A 29 10.11 2.57 13.23
C ILE A 29 11.04 3.24 12.22
N VAL A 30 12.12 3.86 12.70
CA VAL A 30 13.08 4.60 11.88
C VAL A 30 14.33 3.76 11.63
N LEU A 31 14.65 3.53 10.34
CA LEU A 31 15.82 2.79 9.86
C LEU A 31 16.71 3.72 9.02
N SER A 32 17.64 4.42 9.68
CA SER A 32 18.36 5.56 9.09
C SER A 32 19.86 5.36 8.88
N LYS A 33 20.47 4.35 9.50
CA LYS A 33 21.91 4.08 9.36
C LYS A 33 22.28 3.61 7.95
N ALA A 34 23.31 4.19 7.35
CA ALA A 34 23.90 3.71 6.10
C ALA A 34 24.70 2.42 6.33
N ASN A 35 24.64 1.50 5.37
CA ASN A 35 25.31 0.19 5.41
C ASN A 35 25.02 -0.58 6.70
N SER A 36 23.75 -0.59 7.10
CA SER A 36 23.34 -1.10 8.39
C SER A 36 23.59 -2.60 8.53
N ASN A 37 23.38 -3.37 7.45
CA ASN A 37 23.43 -4.85 7.46
C ASN A 37 22.50 -5.47 8.52
N VAL A 38 21.46 -4.74 8.91
CA VAL A 38 20.46 -5.18 9.89
C VAL A 38 19.32 -5.87 9.15
N GLN A 39 18.95 -7.05 9.65
CA GLN A 39 17.85 -7.85 9.13
C GLN A 39 16.80 -8.01 10.23
N ILE A 40 15.56 -7.66 9.94
CA ILE A 40 14.41 -7.85 10.82
C ILE A 40 13.55 -8.94 10.19
N ILE A 41 13.48 -10.09 10.87
CA ILE A 41 12.96 -11.33 10.30
C ILE A 41 11.87 -11.89 11.22
N GLY A 42 10.64 -11.99 10.72
CA GLY A 42 9.58 -12.75 11.36
C GLY A 42 9.88 -14.25 11.36
N VAL A 43 9.74 -14.87 12.53
CA VAL A 43 9.81 -16.31 12.74
C VAL A 43 8.42 -16.91 12.55
N GLN A 44 8.06 -17.22 11.30
CA GLN A 44 6.73 -17.74 10.91
C GLN A 44 6.17 -18.74 11.93
N ASN A 45 4.92 -18.51 12.34
CA ASN A 45 4.22 -19.37 13.29
C ASN A 45 4.02 -20.77 12.68
N ALA A 46 3.76 -21.76 13.53
CA ALA A 46 3.57 -23.16 13.10
C ALA A 46 2.39 -23.35 12.13
N ASP A 47 1.41 -22.45 12.15
CA ASP A 47 0.26 -22.43 11.24
C ASP A 47 0.53 -21.72 9.91
N GLY A 48 1.74 -21.22 9.70
CA GLY A 48 2.14 -20.48 8.50
C GLY A 48 1.88 -18.98 8.55
N THR A 49 1.32 -18.44 9.64
CA THR A 49 1.11 -16.99 9.77
C THR A 49 2.40 -16.23 10.07
N TYR A 50 2.51 -15.02 9.55
CA TYR A 50 3.65 -14.12 9.77
C TYR A 50 3.43 -13.25 11.01
N GLN A 51 4.52 -12.68 11.52
CA GLN A 51 4.46 -11.79 12.68
C GLN A 51 3.95 -10.41 12.30
N GLU A 52 3.02 -9.90 13.10
CA GLU A 52 2.37 -8.62 12.91
C GLU A 52 3.14 -7.50 13.64
N LEU A 53 3.35 -6.40 12.92
CA LEU A 53 3.68 -5.11 13.48
C LEU A 53 2.39 -4.29 13.42
N ASP A 54 1.68 -4.27 14.55
CA ASP A 54 0.35 -3.66 14.65
C ASP A 54 0.48 -2.20 15.13
N PHE A 55 0.19 -1.27 14.23
CA PHE A 55 0.26 0.16 14.50
C PHE A 55 -1.08 0.75 14.95
N SER A 56 -2.07 -0.06 15.37
CA SER A 56 -3.39 0.41 15.81
C SER A 56 -3.33 1.55 16.85
N SER A 57 -2.42 1.44 17.82
CA SER A 57 -2.21 2.53 18.80
C SER A 57 -1.70 3.81 18.12
N PHE A 58 -0.84 3.70 17.12
CA PHE A 58 -0.34 4.85 16.37
C PHE A 58 -1.45 5.47 15.51
N MET A 59 -2.20 4.67 14.73
CA MET A 59 -3.32 5.13 13.92
C MET A 59 -4.42 5.80 14.76
N SER A 60 -4.67 5.31 15.98
CA SER A 60 -5.63 5.93 16.90
C SER A 60 -5.32 7.42 17.19
N SER A 61 -4.04 7.80 17.18
CA SER A 61 -3.61 9.19 17.42
C SER A 61 -3.86 10.14 16.23
N TYR A 62 -4.23 9.57 15.08
CA TYR A 62 -4.55 10.27 13.82
C TYR A 62 -6.03 10.22 13.46
N ILE A 63 -6.89 9.67 14.33
CA ILE A 63 -8.33 9.67 14.06
C ILE A 63 -8.85 11.11 13.90
N GLY A 64 -9.48 11.36 12.74
CA GLY A 64 -10.10 12.64 12.43
C GLY A 64 -9.20 13.70 11.76
N LYS A 65 -7.98 13.34 11.38
CA LYS A 65 -7.06 14.29 10.73
C LYS A 65 -6.14 13.59 9.73
N ALA A 66 -5.74 14.33 8.70
CA ALA A 66 -4.73 13.84 7.76
C ALA A 66 -3.42 13.49 8.49
N SER A 67 -2.74 12.47 7.98
CA SER A 67 -1.41 12.07 8.42
C SER A 67 -0.35 13.09 8.01
N SER A 68 0.90 12.83 8.41
CA SER A 68 2.07 13.64 8.09
C SER A 68 3.24 12.73 7.73
N ASP A 69 4.32 13.28 7.19
CA ASP A 69 5.53 12.49 6.85
C ASP A 69 6.14 11.75 8.07
N SER A 70 5.81 12.12 9.31
CA SER A 70 6.23 11.41 10.52
C SER A 70 5.33 10.22 10.90
N ALA A 71 4.21 10.02 10.19
CA ALA A 71 3.16 9.06 10.51
C ALA A 71 3.32 7.68 9.82
N VAL A 72 4.41 7.49 9.07
CA VAL A 72 4.75 6.21 8.42
C VAL A 72 5.13 5.15 9.44
N GLY A 73 4.81 3.89 9.14
CA GLY A 73 5.01 2.74 10.01
C GLY A 73 6.48 2.36 10.10
N ILE A 74 7.07 1.95 8.98
CA ILE A 74 8.51 1.72 8.84
C ILE A 74 9.11 2.69 7.83
N ARG A 75 9.98 3.59 8.30
CA ARG A 75 10.68 4.56 7.47
C ARG A 75 12.13 4.12 7.27
N ILE A 76 12.52 3.85 6.03
CA ILE A 76 13.90 3.53 5.66
C ILE A 76 14.53 4.71 4.92
N THR A 77 15.47 5.38 5.57
CA THR A 77 16.30 6.43 4.95
C THR A 77 17.77 6.03 4.83
N GLY A 78 18.18 4.95 5.50
CA GLY A 78 19.50 4.34 5.39
C GLY A 78 19.54 3.19 4.38
N SER A 79 20.67 2.47 4.36
CA SER A 79 20.96 1.44 3.35
C SER A 79 21.32 0.09 3.95
N ASN A 80 21.14 -0.97 3.15
CA ASN A 80 21.40 -2.36 3.53
C ASN A 80 20.57 -2.86 4.73
N TYR A 81 19.30 -2.47 4.82
CA TYR A 81 18.32 -3.12 5.68
C TYR A 81 17.64 -4.28 4.97
N THR A 82 17.24 -5.30 5.73
CA THR A 82 16.32 -6.35 5.26
C THR A 82 15.11 -6.42 6.17
N LEU A 83 13.92 -6.38 5.59
CA LEU A 83 12.65 -6.73 6.23
C LEU A 83 12.15 -8.02 5.62
N GLN A 84 11.81 -9.01 6.45
CA GLN A 84 11.38 -10.31 5.95
C GLN A 84 10.32 -10.98 6.84
N ASN A 85 9.32 -11.62 6.23
CA ASN A 85 8.28 -12.40 6.92
C ASN A 85 7.46 -11.58 7.93
N LEU A 86 7.07 -10.36 7.58
CA LEU A 86 6.35 -9.45 8.49
C LEU A 86 5.02 -9.02 7.87
N ILE A 87 4.00 -8.84 8.71
CA ILE A 87 2.79 -8.08 8.40
C ILE A 87 2.98 -6.67 8.98
N VAL A 88 2.72 -5.64 8.19
CA VAL A 88 2.72 -4.23 8.63
C VAL A 88 1.33 -3.67 8.40
N GLU A 89 0.66 -3.31 9.49
CA GLU A 89 -0.76 -2.94 9.44
C GLU A 89 -1.16 -1.83 10.40
N HIS A 90 -2.32 -1.23 10.10
CA HIS A 90 -2.93 -0.18 10.90
C HIS A 90 -2.03 1.05 11.09
N VAL A 91 -1.24 1.38 10.08
CA VAL A 91 -0.38 2.57 10.09
C VAL A 91 -1.19 3.82 9.69
N PRO A 92 -1.02 4.98 10.35
CA PRO A 92 -1.76 6.19 9.98
C PRO A 92 -1.42 6.79 8.61
N ASP A 93 -0.30 6.38 8.02
CA ASP A 93 0.24 6.77 6.71
C ASP A 93 0.80 5.52 6.01
N ASN A 94 1.84 5.62 5.17
CA ASN A 94 2.38 4.46 4.45
C ASN A 94 2.84 3.36 5.40
N GLY A 95 2.53 2.10 5.06
CA GLY A 95 2.99 0.94 5.83
C GLY A 95 4.53 0.91 5.90
N ILE A 96 5.17 0.82 4.74
CA ILE A 96 6.62 0.88 4.57
C ILE A 96 6.96 2.00 3.57
N GLN A 97 7.88 2.90 3.93
CA GLN A 97 8.39 3.91 3.01
C GLN A 97 9.92 3.91 2.97
N ILE A 98 10.47 3.70 1.78
CA ILE A 98 11.91 3.81 1.49
C ILE A 98 12.15 5.16 0.80
N LYS A 99 12.82 6.08 1.48
CA LYS A 99 12.89 7.50 1.09
C LYS A 99 14.32 8.04 1.18
N GLY A 100 14.73 8.75 0.13
CA GLY A 100 15.94 9.56 0.16
C GLY A 100 17.09 8.94 -0.63
N THR A 101 18.03 9.77 -1.05
CA THR A 101 19.21 9.37 -1.85
C THR A 101 20.24 8.57 -1.07
N SER A 102 20.06 8.38 0.24
CA SER A 102 20.85 7.46 1.07
C SER A 102 20.18 6.10 1.25
N ALA A 103 18.93 5.96 0.80
CA ALA A 103 18.12 4.76 0.97
C ALA A 103 18.36 3.73 -0.15
N GLY A 104 19.59 3.22 -0.17
CA GLY A 104 20.08 2.27 -1.17
C GLY A 104 20.07 0.82 -0.70
N ASN A 105 19.95 -0.14 -1.63
CA ASN A 105 20.25 -1.57 -1.37
C ASN A 105 19.46 -2.19 -0.21
N ASN A 106 18.22 -1.74 0.02
CA ASN A 106 17.36 -2.36 1.03
C ASN A 106 16.56 -3.50 0.40
N LYS A 107 16.16 -4.47 1.23
CA LYS A 107 15.36 -5.61 0.82
C LYS A 107 14.07 -5.69 1.65
N VAL A 108 12.93 -5.84 0.98
CA VAL A 108 11.65 -6.19 1.60
C VAL A 108 11.16 -7.46 0.93
N SER A 109 11.08 -8.56 1.68
CA SER A 109 10.84 -9.89 1.13
C SER A 109 9.79 -10.65 1.92
N ASN A 110 8.81 -11.25 1.24
CA ASN A 110 7.79 -12.08 1.90
C ASN A 110 7.04 -11.32 3.01
N CYS A 111 6.62 -10.09 2.73
CA CYS A 111 5.90 -9.23 3.66
C CYS A 111 4.46 -8.98 3.21
N ILE A 112 3.62 -8.55 4.15
CA ILE A 112 2.25 -8.11 3.88
C ILE A 112 2.09 -6.67 4.38
N THR A 113 1.53 -5.79 3.56
CA THR A 113 1.17 -4.42 3.98
C THR A 113 -0.34 -4.22 3.79
N ARG A 114 -1.09 -4.12 4.90
CA ARG A 114 -2.55 -4.06 4.84
C ARG A 114 -3.16 -3.10 5.86
N TYR A 115 -4.39 -2.65 5.62
CA TYR A 115 -5.14 -1.81 6.56
C TYR A 115 -4.42 -0.51 6.95
N ASN A 116 -3.47 -0.05 6.13
CA ASN A 116 -2.76 1.21 6.35
C ASN A 116 -3.57 2.36 5.75
N ASN A 117 -3.41 3.56 6.33
CA ASN A 117 -4.16 4.75 5.94
C ASN A 117 -3.42 5.62 4.90
N ASP A 118 -2.53 5.00 4.13
CA ASP A 118 -1.90 5.47 2.89
C ASP A 118 -1.31 4.21 2.19
N ALA A 119 -0.49 4.36 1.15
CA ALA A 119 0.01 3.25 0.35
C ALA A 119 0.75 2.20 1.19
N GLY A 120 0.58 0.93 0.86
CA GLY A 120 1.17 -0.17 1.62
C GLY A 120 2.71 -0.11 1.61
N LEU A 121 3.32 0.06 0.43
CA LEU A 121 4.77 0.21 0.27
C LEU A 121 5.11 1.28 -0.76
N GLN A 122 5.87 2.31 -0.36
CA GLN A 122 6.33 3.38 -1.24
C GLN A 122 7.86 3.45 -1.32
N VAL A 123 8.39 3.63 -2.53
CA VAL A 123 9.81 3.95 -2.80
C VAL A 123 9.85 5.32 -3.45
N THR A 124 10.62 6.27 -2.89
CA THR A 124 10.53 7.67 -3.32
C THR A 124 11.81 8.48 -3.07
N ALA A 125 11.87 9.70 -3.62
CA ALA A 125 12.89 10.71 -3.37
C ALA A 125 14.35 10.22 -3.48
N GLY A 126 14.65 9.46 -4.53
CA GLY A 126 16.00 9.01 -4.87
C GLY A 126 16.42 7.69 -4.22
N ALA A 127 15.54 7.00 -3.48
CA ALA A 127 15.80 5.66 -2.96
C ALA A 127 16.08 4.68 -4.12
N TYR A 128 17.20 3.96 -4.07
CA TYR A 128 17.78 3.29 -5.24
C TYR A 128 18.16 1.83 -4.94
N GLN A 129 18.22 0.98 -5.98
CA GLN A 129 18.67 -0.41 -5.88
C GLN A 129 17.97 -1.23 -4.78
N ASN A 130 16.69 -0.96 -4.49
CA ASN A 130 15.95 -1.72 -3.49
C ASN A 130 15.33 -2.98 -4.12
N THR A 131 15.31 -4.09 -3.40
CA THR A 131 14.68 -5.35 -3.83
C THR A 131 13.38 -5.56 -3.06
N ILE A 132 12.26 -5.58 -3.78
CA ILE A 132 10.94 -5.85 -3.23
C ILE A 132 10.42 -7.12 -3.89
N GLU A 133 10.25 -8.19 -3.10
CA GLU A 133 9.89 -9.50 -3.62
C GLU A 133 8.90 -10.25 -2.72
N TYR A 134 7.98 -11.02 -3.31
CA TYR A 134 6.99 -11.82 -2.56
C TYR A 134 6.13 -10.98 -1.60
N VAL A 135 5.82 -9.73 -1.96
CA VAL A 135 5.04 -8.82 -1.10
C VAL A 135 3.59 -8.79 -1.53
N CYS A 136 2.66 -8.89 -0.57
CA CYS A 136 1.24 -8.64 -0.80
C CYS A 136 0.83 -7.31 -0.16
N SER A 137 0.11 -6.46 -0.89
CA SER A 137 -0.35 -5.17 -0.40
C SER A 137 -1.84 -4.95 -0.66
N TYR A 138 -2.66 -4.93 0.40
CA TYR A 138 -4.11 -4.92 0.21
C TYR A 138 -4.89 -4.19 1.28
N ARG A 139 -6.09 -3.73 0.91
CA ARG A 139 -7.01 -3.05 1.85
C ARG A 139 -6.39 -1.84 2.55
N ASN A 140 -5.44 -1.18 1.88
CA ASN A 140 -4.93 0.12 2.32
C ASN A 140 -5.89 1.22 1.82
N CYS A 141 -6.20 2.18 2.69
CA CYS A 141 -7.13 3.27 2.36
C CYS A 141 -6.86 4.53 3.16
N ASP A 142 -6.54 5.60 2.45
CA ASP A 142 -6.37 6.94 2.99
C ASP A 142 -7.74 7.60 3.21
N VAL A 143 -8.41 7.24 4.30
CA VAL A 143 -9.78 7.67 4.62
C VAL A 143 -9.92 9.19 4.63
N TYR A 144 -8.91 9.89 5.16
CA TYR A 144 -8.96 11.33 5.40
C TYR A 144 -8.58 12.18 4.19
N THR A 145 -7.97 11.57 3.17
CA THR A 145 -7.74 12.15 1.83
C THR A 145 -8.58 11.44 0.76
N ARG A 146 -9.68 10.84 1.22
CA ARG A 146 -10.81 10.36 0.39
C ARG A 146 -10.42 9.28 -0.62
N GLY A 147 -9.43 8.45 -0.26
CA GLY A 147 -9.06 7.25 -0.99
C GLY A 147 -8.15 7.47 -2.20
N GLY A 148 -7.69 8.70 -2.44
CA GLY A 148 -6.93 9.09 -3.63
C GLY A 148 -5.41 8.89 -3.55
N ASN A 149 -4.88 8.25 -2.51
CA ASN A 149 -3.43 8.11 -2.31
C ASN A 149 -2.98 6.71 -1.92
N ALA A 150 -3.85 5.89 -1.32
CA ALA A 150 -3.44 4.58 -0.80
C ALA A 150 -3.39 3.53 -1.91
N ASP A 151 -2.20 3.43 -2.50
CA ASP A 151 -1.86 2.38 -3.46
C ASP A 151 -1.44 1.08 -2.77
N GLY A 152 -1.44 -0.02 -3.51
CA GLY A 152 -0.73 -1.22 -3.10
C GLY A 152 0.78 -0.95 -3.00
N PHE A 153 1.36 -0.52 -4.13
CA PHE A 153 2.79 -0.22 -4.26
C PHE A 153 3.01 1.09 -5.01
N ALA A 154 3.96 1.89 -4.54
CA ALA A 154 4.13 3.26 -5.01
C ALA A 154 5.61 3.64 -5.27
N PRO A 155 6.29 3.14 -6.32
CA PRO A 155 7.59 3.70 -6.76
C PRO A 155 7.39 5.07 -7.45
N LYS A 156 7.18 6.12 -6.67
CA LYS A 156 6.67 7.39 -7.19
C LYS A 156 7.40 8.62 -6.65
N LEU A 157 7.12 9.77 -7.25
CA LEU A 157 7.63 11.07 -6.81
C LEU A 157 9.16 11.12 -6.76
N GLY A 158 9.78 10.64 -7.84
CA GLY A 158 11.22 10.63 -8.02
C GLY A 158 11.91 9.49 -7.29
N ALA A 159 11.40 8.25 -7.36
CA ALA A 159 12.12 7.08 -6.89
C ALA A 159 13.47 6.95 -7.65
N GLY A 160 14.50 6.42 -7.00
CA GLY A 160 15.81 6.22 -7.61
C GLY A 160 15.86 5.01 -8.56
N SER A 161 16.94 4.88 -9.32
CA SER A 161 17.12 3.81 -10.31
C SER A 161 17.42 2.45 -9.68
N GLY A 162 17.18 1.39 -10.46
CA GLY A 162 17.64 0.04 -10.16
C GLY A 162 16.84 -0.72 -9.11
N SER A 163 15.74 -0.14 -8.60
CA SER A 163 14.82 -0.89 -7.74
C SER A 163 14.08 -1.95 -8.55
N MET A 164 13.91 -3.12 -7.94
CA MET A 164 13.36 -4.31 -8.56
C MET A 164 12.12 -4.76 -7.82
N PHE A 165 11.05 -5.07 -8.56
CA PHE A 165 9.78 -5.51 -8.01
C PHE A 165 9.37 -6.83 -8.67
N GLN A 166 9.33 -7.90 -7.88
CA GLN A 166 8.99 -9.24 -8.36
C GLN A 166 7.99 -9.95 -7.45
N TYR A 167 7.15 -10.82 -8.01
CA TYR A 167 6.26 -11.69 -7.21
C TYR A 167 5.36 -10.92 -6.24
N TYR A 168 4.84 -9.77 -6.64
CA TYR A 168 3.99 -8.97 -5.78
C TYR A 168 2.52 -9.02 -6.19
N ASN A 169 1.63 -8.88 -5.21
CA ASN A 169 0.19 -8.87 -5.40
C ASN A 169 -0.44 -7.66 -4.71
N ALA A 170 -1.29 -6.91 -5.40
CA ALA A 170 -2.01 -5.80 -4.78
C ALA A 170 -3.50 -5.79 -5.12
N TRP A 171 -4.34 -5.71 -4.09
CA TRP A 171 -5.78 -5.72 -4.28
C TRP A 171 -6.54 -4.94 -3.25
N ASP A 172 -7.78 -4.58 -3.56
CA ASP A 172 -8.68 -3.91 -2.62
C ASP A 172 -8.08 -2.62 -2.02
N ASN A 173 -7.08 -1.98 -2.65
CA ASN A 173 -6.54 -0.70 -2.20
C ASN A 173 -7.45 0.44 -2.69
N SER A 174 -7.45 1.60 -2.02
CA SER A 174 -8.41 2.66 -2.37
C SER A 174 -8.07 3.47 -3.61
N ASP A 175 -6.79 3.53 -4.02
CA ASP A 175 -6.39 4.13 -5.30
C ASP A 175 -5.90 3.05 -6.28
N ASP A 176 -4.60 2.93 -6.55
CA ASP A 176 -4.09 1.97 -7.52
C ASP A 176 -3.61 0.66 -6.87
N GLY A 177 -3.54 -0.42 -7.67
CA GLY A 177 -2.69 -1.56 -7.31
C GLY A 177 -1.21 -1.16 -7.33
N TRP A 178 -0.84 -0.35 -8.32
CA TRP A 178 0.51 0.16 -8.53
C TRP A 178 0.52 1.60 -9.03
N ASP A 179 1.32 2.47 -8.41
CA ASP A 179 1.46 3.87 -8.80
C ASP A 179 2.93 4.30 -9.01
N SER A 180 3.27 4.67 -10.24
CA SER A 180 4.56 5.26 -10.63
C SER A 180 4.44 6.75 -11.00
N PHE A 181 3.50 7.47 -10.38
CA PHE A 181 3.23 8.88 -10.64
C PHE A 181 4.39 9.81 -10.25
N ASP A 182 4.81 10.67 -11.17
CA ASP A 182 5.70 11.79 -10.86
C ASP A 182 4.96 13.12 -10.93
N LYS A 183 5.37 14.09 -10.13
CA LYS A 183 5.00 15.51 -10.33
C LYS A 183 6.10 16.25 -11.10
N VAL A 184 5.82 17.49 -11.51
CA VAL A 184 6.80 18.36 -12.16
C VAL A 184 8.13 18.37 -11.41
N GLY A 185 9.23 18.15 -12.13
CA GLY A 185 10.59 18.15 -11.59
C GLY A 185 11.06 16.82 -11.00
N ASN A 186 10.16 15.85 -10.81
CA ASN A 186 10.55 14.49 -10.44
C ASN A 186 10.90 13.65 -11.67
N VAL A 187 11.75 12.65 -11.44
CA VAL A 187 12.08 11.62 -12.42
C VAL A 187 12.23 10.32 -11.67
N THR A 188 11.26 9.43 -11.83
CA THR A 188 11.38 8.02 -11.50
C THR A 188 11.93 7.29 -12.74
N PRO A 189 13.20 6.80 -12.70
CA PRO A 189 13.82 6.09 -13.81
C PRO A 189 13.11 4.79 -14.17
N ASP A 190 13.73 3.98 -15.03
CA ASP A 190 13.16 2.71 -15.50
C ASP A 190 12.79 1.78 -14.34
N VAL A 191 11.58 1.23 -14.42
CA VAL A 191 11.03 0.27 -13.45
C VAL A 191 10.64 -0.99 -14.20
N SER A 192 11.04 -2.13 -13.64
CA SER A 192 10.68 -3.45 -14.12
C SER A 192 9.76 -4.16 -13.13
N TYR A 193 8.75 -4.81 -13.68
CA TYR A 193 7.68 -5.50 -12.98
C TYR A 193 7.65 -6.94 -13.49
N THR A 194 7.80 -7.93 -12.61
CA THR A 194 7.84 -9.34 -13.05
C THR A 194 7.04 -10.25 -12.13
N TYR A 195 6.16 -11.08 -12.69
CA TYR A 195 5.29 -12.02 -11.95
C TYR A 195 4.35 -11.31 -10.97
N CYS A 196 3.50 -10.42 -11.48
CA CYS A 196 2.73 -9.50 -10.64
C CYS A 196 1.23 -9.71 -10.85
N ALA A 197 0.41 -9.58 -9.82
CA ALA A 197 -1.04 -9.56 -9.97
C ALA A 197 -1.70 -8.39 -9.24
N VAL A 198 -2.65 -7.71 -9.89
CA VAL A 198 -3.44 -6.63 -9.27
C VAL A 198 -4.93 -6.78 -9.57
N TRP A 199 -5.79 -6.54 -8.58
CA TRP A 199 -7.23 -6.61 -8.79
C TRP A 199 -8.09 -5.81 -7.81
N ASN A 200 -9.29 -5.41 -8.25
CA ASN A 200 -10.31 -4.74 -7.42
C ASN A 200 -9.80 -3.50 -6.65
N ASN A 201 -8.80 -2.79 -7.19
CA ASN A 201 -8.37 -1.53 -6.60
C ASN A 201 -9.35 -0.41 -6.97
N GLY A 202 -9.46 0.59 -6.09
CA GLY A 202 -10.39 1.69 -6.26
C GLY A 202 -11.82 1.48 -5.85
N ASN A 203 -12.12 0.38 -5.16
CA ASN A 203 -13.49 0.02 -4.83
C ASN A 203 -13.88 0.55 -3.44
N PRO A 204 -14.59 1.71 -3.33
CA PRO A 204 -14.97 2.26 -2.04
C PRO A 204 -15.89 1.35 -1.22
N ASN A 205 -16.57 0.39 -1.87
CA ASN A 205 -17.43 -0.58 -1.18
C ASN A 205 -16.65 -1.56 -0.32
N VAL A 206 -15.36 -1.78 -0.57
CA VAL A 206 -14.50 -2.59 0.31
C VAL A 206 -14.45 -1.95 1.69
N PHE A 207 -14.13 -0.66 1.76
CA PHE A 207 -13.87 0.06 3.00
C PHE A 207 -15.12 0.30 3.86
N THR A 208 -16.31 0.11 3.31
CA THR A 208 -17.57 0.15 4.06
C THR A 208 -18.08 -1.22 4.49
N GLY A 209 -17.38 -2.29 4.09
CA GLY A 209 -17.82 -3.68 4.27
C GLY A 209 -18.90 -4.12 3.28
N LYS A 210 -19.35 -3.25 2.36
CA LYS A 210 -20.39 -3.58 1.37
C LYS A 210 -19.91 -4.65 0.38
N TYR A 211 -18.68 -4.56 -0.10
CA TYR A 211 -18.12 -5.56 -1.02
C TYR A 211 -18.11 -6.96 -0.39
N ASP A 212 -17.63 -7.06 0.84
CA ASP A 212 -17.65 -8.31 1.62
C ASP A 212 -19.08 -8.80 1.86
N PHE A 213 -20.01 -7.87 2.12
CA PHE A 213 -21.41 -8.19 2.39
C PHE A 213 -22.07 -8.83 1.18
N ASP A 214 -21.89 -8.22 0.01
CA ASP A 214 -22.44 -8.68 -1.27
C ASP A 214 -21.85 -10.05 -1.66
N ASN A 215 -20.62 -10.35 -1.24
CA ASN A 215 -19.94 -11.64 -1.47
C ASN A 215 -20.13 -12.67 -0.33
N GLY A 216 -21.06 -12.42 0.60
CA GLY A 216 -21.38 -13.35 1.68
C GLY A 216 -20.27 -13.56 2.71
N LYS A 217 -19.33 -12.61 2.81
CA LYS A 217 -18.23 -12.64 3.78
C LYS A 217 -18.64 -12.00 5.11
N ALA A 218 -17.85 -12.28 6.15
CA ALA A 218 -17.95 -11.60 7.43
C ALA A 218 -17.50 -10.14 7.29
N LEU A 219 -17.97 -9.27 8.19
CA LEU A 219 -17.52 -7.89 8.25
C LEU A 219 -16.03 -7.85 8.62
N ASP A 220 -15.21 -7.23 7.78
CA ASP A 220 -13.81 -6.96 8.12
C ASP A 220 -13.72 -5.73 9.04
N GLU A 221 -13.58 -5.99 10.33
CA GLU A 221 -13.53 -4.95 11.36
C GLU A 221 -12.15 -4.28 11.50
N ASN A 222 -11.14 -4.74 10.75
CA ASN A 222 -9.80 -4.14 10.72
C ASN A 222 -9.74 -2.87 9.85
N LEU A 223 -10.70 -2.70 8.94
CA LEU A 223 -10.79 -1.51 8.10
C LEU A 223 -11.12 -0.26 8.93
N LEU A 224 -10.26 0.76 8.86
CA LEU A 224 -10.44 2.02 9.60
C LEU A 224 -11.83 2.62 9.38
N LEU A 225 -12.32 2.66 8.14
CA LEU A 225 -13.63 3.22 7.84
C LEU A 225 -14.78 2.40 8.46
N VAL A 226 -14.66 1.07 8.55
CA VAL A 226 -15.60 0.21 9.30
C VAL A 226 -15.57 0.51 10.79
N GLN A 227 -14.38 0.74 11.38
CA GLN A 227 -14.26 1.13 12.78
C GLN A 227 -14.97 2.46 13.05
N LEU A 228 -14.80 3.46 12.17
CA LEU A 228 -15.51 4.74 12.27
C LEU A 228 -17.03 4.58 12.12
N ILE A 229 -17.49 3.69 11.22
CA ILE A 229 -18.90 3.36 11.06
C ILE A 229 -19.48 2.76 12.35
N LYS A 230 -18.76 1.84 13.00
CA LYS A 230 -19.19 1.22 14.26
C LYS A 230 -19.26 2.20 15.43
N VAL A 231 -18.38 3.22 15.44
CA VAL A 231 -18.45 4.32 16.41
C VAL A 231 -19.71 5.16 16.16
N LYS A 232 -20.05 5.42 14.89
CA LYS A 232 -21.23 6.20 14.52
C LYS A 232 -22.56 5.46 14.72
N ASP A 233 -22.61 4.16 14.40
CA ASP A 233 -23.74 3.26 14.59
C ASP A 233 -23.25 1.95 15.23
N SER A 234 -23.38 1.86 16.56
CA SER A 234 -22.99 0.68 17.34
C SER A 234 -23.79 -0.58 16.99
N SER A 235 -24.93 -0.44 16.31
CA SER A 235 -25.73 -1.58 15.85
C SER A 235 -25.26 -2.16 14.51
N PHE A 236 -24.36 -1.47 13.79
CA PHE A 236 -23.93 -1.82 12.43
C PHE A 236 -23.44 -3.26 12.31
N ALA A 237 -22.47 -3.68 13.13
CA ALA A 237 -21.92 -5.04 13.10
C ALA A 237 -22.98 -6.10 13.40
N SER A 238 -23.88 -5.84 14.36
CA SER A 238 -24.95 -6.79 14.72
C SER A 238 -26.00 -6.95 13.62
N LYS A 239 -26.30 -5.88 12.87
CA LYS A 239 -27.18 -5.92 11.69
C LYS A 239 -26.50 -6.65 10.53
N TYR A 240 -25.21 -6.36 10.30
CA TYR A 240 -24.41 -7.01 9.28
C TYR A 240 -24.40 -8.54 9.46
N ALA A 241 -24.16 -9.02 10.69
CA ALA A 241 -24.20 -10.44 11.05
C ALA A 241 -25.57 -11.09 10.78
N LYS A 242 -26.66 -10.32 10.85
CA LYS A 242 -28.04 -10.75 10.50
C LYS A 242 -28.35 -10.58 9.02
N ARG A 243 -27.35 -10.34 8.17
CA ARG A 243 -27.48 -10.07 6.73
C ARG A 243 -28.36 -8.86 6.43
N GLN A 244 -28.27 -7.83 7.27
CA GLN A 244 -28.93 -6.53 7.08
C GLN A 244 -27.85 -5.45 6.90
N PHE A 245 -27.76 -4.87 5.71
CA PHE A 245 -26.77 -3.83 5.41
C PHE A 245 -27.45 -2.46 5.30
N SER A 246 -27.03 -1.53 6.16
CA SER A 246 -27.42 -0.12 6.09
C SER A 246 -26.28 0.74 6.60
N LEU A 247 -25.87 1.71 5.80
CA LEU A 247 -24.85 2.67 6.19
C LEU A 247 -25.43 3.78 7.08
N PRO A 248 -24.69 4.26 8.10
CA PRO A 248 -25.13 5.39 8.91
C PRO A 248 -25.23 6.67 8.08
N THR A 249 -26.21 7.51 8.41
CA THR A 249 -26.43 8.80 7.76
C THR A 249 -25.76 9.95 8.52
N GLY A 250 -25.73 11.12 7.89
CA GLY A 250 -25.13 12.34 8.43
C GLY A 250 -23.62 12.42 8.20
N ASN A 251 -23.05 13.60 8.49
CA ASN A 251 -21.64 13.88 8.27
C ASN A 251 -20.84 13.53 9.52
N PHE A 252 -19.83 12.66 9.38
CA PHE A 252 -18.98 12.24 10.51
C PHE A 252 -17.56 11.85 10.13
N ILE A 253 -17.25 11.75 8.82
CA ILE A 253 -15.90 11.43 8.35
C ILE A 253 -15.19 12.76 8.14
N GLN A 254 -14.18 13.03 8.96
CA GLN A 254 -13.38 14.24 8.84
C GLN A 254 -12.35 14.05 7.73
N THR A 255 -12.41 14.87 6.68
CA THR A 255 -11.51 14.76 5.51
C THR A 255 -10.86 16.10 5.20
N ASP A 256 -9.92 16.11 4.28
CA ASP A 256 -9.35 17.29 3.63
C ASP A 256 -10.41 18.16 2.90
N ALA A 257 -11.59 17.62 2.58
CA ALA A 257 -12.75 18.36 2.07
C ALA A 257 -13.79 18.74 3.15
N GLY A 258 -13.41 18.68 4.43
CA GLY A 258 -14.30 18.93 5.56
C GLY A 258 -14.96 17.66 6.10
N THR A 259 -15.95 17.81 7.00
CA THR A 259 -16.68 16.66 7.56
C THR A 259 -17.81 16.25 6.62
N ILE A 260 -17.69 15.06 6.04
CA ILE A 260 -18.62 14.56 5.01
C ILE A 260 -19.39 13.32 5.48
N SER A 261 -20.48 13.02 4.78
CA SER A 261 -21.24 11.78 4.97
C SER A 261 -20.52 10.59 4.32
N LEU A 262 -20.86 9.38 4.77
CA LEU A 262 -20.34 8.17 4.15
C LEU A 262 -20.78 8.02 2.69
N SER A 263 -22.00 8.46 2.35
CA SER A 263 -22.50 8.45 0.97
C SER A 263 -21.71 9.39 0.05
N ALA A 264 -21.23 10.53 0.57
CA ALA A 264 -20.35 11.42 -0.17
C ALA A 264 -18.95 10.77 -0.32
N TRP A 265 -18.42 10.19 0.76
CA TRP A 265 -17.11 9.53 0.76
C TRP A 265 -17.03 8.36 -0.24
N THR A 266 -18.07 7.53 -0.35
CA THR A 266 -18.11 6.43 -1.35
C THR A 266 -18.57 6.87 -2.74
N GLY A 267 -18.90 8.14 -2.92
CA GLY A 267 -19.59 8.66 -4.11
C GLY A 267 -18.90 9.90 -4.66
N SER A 268 -19.60 11.04 -4.63
CA SER A 268 -19.16 12.27 -5.29
C SER A 268 -17.85 12.86 -4.76
N SER A 269 -17.42 12.46 -3.56
CA SER A 269 -16.21 12.96 -2.92
C SER A 269 -15.11 11.91 -2.81
N PHE A 270 -15.32 10.71 -3.37
CA PHE A 270 -14.26 9.71 -3.48
C PHE A 270 -13.22 10.19 -4.49
N ASP A 271 -11.97 10.32 -4.07
CA ASP A 271 -10.88 10.87 -4.88
C ASP A 271 -9.99 9.78 -5.51
N GLY A 272 -10.27 8.50 -5.22
CA GLY A 272 -9.61 7.38 -5.89
C GLY A 272 -9.66 7.54 -7.42
N ASN A 273 -8.50 7.44 -8.05
CA ASN A 273 -8.31 7.38 -9.50
C ASN A 273 -7.68 6.04 -9.89
N PRO A 274 -8.43 4.94 -9.70
CA PRO A 274 -7.84 3.62 -9.55
C PRO A 274 -7.45 2.97 -10.86
N ASN A 275 -6.28 2.37 -10.88
CA ASN A 275 -5.77 1.55 -11.96
C ASN A 275 -5.10 0.31 -11.39
N GLY A 276 -5.04 -0.76 -12.17
CA GLY A 276 -4.21 -1.91 -11.80
C GLY A 276 -2.74 -1.49 -11.76
N PHE A 277 -2.26 -0.98 -12.89
CA PHE A 277 -0.93 -0.40 -13.03
C PHE A 277 -1.01 1.02 -13.58
N LYS A 278 -0.89 2.04 -12.72
CA LYS A 278 -0.63 3.43 -13.12
C LYS A 278 0.87 3.57 -13.38
N LEU A 279 1.24 3.47 -14.65
CA LEU A 279 2.63 3.31 -15.05
C LEU A 279 3.44 4.59 -14.94
N ASN A 280 2.81 5.77 -14.95
CA ASN A 280 3.46 7.09 -14.98
C ASN A 280 2.47 8.25 -14.72
N SER A 281 2.86 9.47 -15.07
CA SER A 281 2.02 10.67 -15.15
C SER A 281 2.36 11.52 -16.39
N ALA A 282 1.57 12.57 -16.63
CA ALA A 282 1.85 13.58 -17.65
C ALA A 282 3.23 14.27 -17.51
N TYR A 283 3.88 14.15 -16.35
CA TYR A 283 5.19 14.75 -16.07
C TYR A 283 6.35 13.78 -16.28
N SER A 284 6.05 12.49 -16.49
CA SER A 284 7.06 11.47 -16.74
C SER A 284 7.77 11.71 -18.08
N LYS A 285 9.10 11.55 -18.07
CA LYS A 285 9.96 11.80 -19.23
C LYS A 285 9.85 10.66 -20.24
N SER A 286 9.73 11.00 -21.53
CA SER A 286 9.69 10.02 -22.64
C SER A 286 10.93 9.12 -22.74
N SER A 287 12.05 9.50 -22.13
CA SER A 287 13.28 8.71 -22.06
C SER A 287 13.21 7.53 -21.09
N VAL A 288 12.20 7.50 -20.22
CA VAL A 288 12.02 6.43 -19.22
C VAL A 288 11.21 5.30 -19.84
N THR A 289 11.48 4.07 -19.42
CA THR A 289 10.74 2.88 -19.83
C THR A 289 10.04 2.17 -18.66
N ARG A 290 9.02 1.38 -18.99
CA ARG A 290 8.28 0.53 -18.06
C ARG A 290 8.26 -0.88 -18.63
N ASN A 291 8.89 -1.84 -17.95
CA ASN A 291 9.03 -3.20 -18.46
C ASN A 291 8.19 -4.16 -17.60
N LEU A 292 7.11 -4.68 -18.16
CA LEU A 292 6.22 -5.63 -17.50
C LEU A 292 6.41 -7.02 -18.10
N SER A 293 6.56 -8.03 -17.24
CA SER A 293 6.69 -9.42 -17.64
C SER A 293 5.85 -10.34 -16.76
N TYR A 294 5.01 -11.18 -17.34
CA TYR A 294 4.15 -12.11 -16.59
C TYR A 294 3.24 -11.40 -15.57
N CYS A 295 2.64 -10.28 -15.97
CA CYS A 295 1.74 -9.51 -15.10
C CYS A 295 0.28 -9.80 -15.42
N LEU A 296 -0.54 -9.97 -14.38
CA LEU A 296 -1.98 -10.17 -14.45
C LEU A 296 -2.67 -8.95 -13.84
N ALA A 297 -3.72 -8.45 -14.48
CA ALA A 297 -4.56 -7.42 -13.89
C ALA A 297 -6.02 -7.60 -14.28
N PHE A 298 -6.92 -7.54 -13.30
CA PHE A 298 -8.33 -7.86 -13.49
C PHE A 298 -9.24 -7.17 -12.48
N ASP A 299 -10.53 -7.05 -12.79
CA ASP A 299 -11.54 -6.42 -11.91
C ASP A 299 -11.16 -5.00 -11.43
N GLU A 300 -10.34 -4.28 -12.21
CA GLU A 300 -9.99 -2.90 -11.91
C GLU A 300 -11.14 -1.96 -12.29
N SER A 301 -11.45 -1.03 -11.40
CA SER A 301 -12.62 -0.14 -11.55
C SER A 301 -12.48 0.92 -12.65
N LYS A 302 -11.27 1.17 -13.16
CA LYS A 302 -11.00 2.11 -14.25
C LYS A 302 -10.16 1.51 -15.38
N LYS A 303 -8.84 1.45 -15.24
CA LYS A 303 -7.92 0.90 -16.25
C LYS A 303 -7.03 -0.16 -15.64
N VAL A 304 -6.79 -1.21 -16.40
CA VAL A 304 -5.89 -2.30 -16.00
C VAL A 304 -4.43 -1.86 -16.09
N PHE A 305 -4.00 -1.38 -17.26
CA PHE A 305 -2.70 -0.75 -17.46
C PHE A 305 -2.94 0.68 -17.95
N ASP A 306 -2.53 1.67 -17.17
CA ASP A 306 -2.70 3.09 -17.48
C ASP A 306 -1.37 3.78 -17.75
N ASN A 307 -1.25 4.42 -18.92
CA ASN A 307 -0.14 5.32 -19.21
C ASN A 307 -0.30 6.71 -18.58
N ASN A 308 -1.50 7.03 -18.05
CA ASN A 308 -1.84 8.24 -17.31
C ASN A 308 -1.36 9.54 -17.99
N ASN A 309 -1.64 9.65 -19.29
CA ASN A 309 -1.25 10.78 -20.15
C ASN A 309 0.27 11.00 -20.29
N SER A 310 1.08 10.00 -19.94
CA SER A 310 2.52 10.08 -20.08
C SER A 310 2.99 9.83 -21.51
N SER A 311 4.21 10.29 -21.80
CA SER A 311 4.95 10.00 -23.04
C SER A 311 5.88 8.79 -22.93
N VAL A 312 5.76 8.01 -21.85
CA VAL A 312 6.65 6.89 -21.56
C VAL A 312 6.30 5.66 -22.39
N THR A 313 7.33 4.97 -22.87
CA THR A 313 7.20 3.68 -23.55
C THR A 313 7.07 2.55 -22.53
N GLY A 314 5.98 1.78 -22.64
CA GLY A 314 5.78 0.53 -21.91
C GLY A 314 6.05 -0.69 -22.78
N TYR A 315 6.78 -1.66 -22.25
CA TYR A 315 7.02 -2.96 -22.86
C TYR A 315 6.29 -4.02 -22.04
N PHE A 316 5.45 -4.83 -22.70
CA PHE A 316 4.59 -5.82 -22.05
C PHE A 316 4.89 -7.19 -22.63
N ASN A 317 5.35 -8.10 -21.79
CA ASN A 317 5.72 -9.47 -22.17
C ASN A 317 4.87 -10.45 -21.34
N HIS A 318 4.09 -11.32 -21.98
CA HIS A 318 3.19 -12.26 -21.26
C HIS A 318 2.28 -11.58 -20.21
N CYS A 319 1.83 -10.36 -20.47
CA CYS A 319 0.93 -9.63 -19.57
C CYS A 319 -0.52 -9.81 -20.00
N MET A 320 -1.41 -10.12 -19.05
CA MET A 320 -2.81 -10.45 -19.33
C MET A 320 -3.74 -9.42 -18.65
N PRO A 321 -4.38 -8.54 -19.43
CA PRO A 321 -5.52 -7.75 -18.97
C PRO A 321 -6.79 -8.62 -19.01
N LEU A 322 -7.45 -8.83 -17.88
CA LEU A 322 -8.81 -9.41 -17.84
C LEU A 322 -9.78 -8.32 -17.37
N THR A 323 -10.26 -7.52 -18.31
CA THR A 323 -11.41 -6.64 -18.02
C THR A 323 -12.69 -7.47 -18.15
N MET A 324 -13.69 -7.19 -17.31
CA MET A 324 -15.04 -7.73 -17.51
C MET A 324 -15.60 -7.23 -18.86
N GLY A 325 -15.43 -8.02 -19.92
CA GLY A 325 -16.16 -7.86 -21.18
C GLY A 325 -15.41 -7.36 -22.43
N ILE A 326 -14.07 -7.25 -22.46
CA ILE A 326 -13.33 -6.93 -23.70
C ILE A 326 -12.15 -7.88 -23.92
N THR A 327 -12.19 -8.62 -25.04
CA THR A 327 -11.05 -9.34 -25.61
C THR A 327 -10.09 -8.33 -26.23
N ILE A 328 -8.84 -8.27 -25.77
CA ILE A 328 -7.77 -7.52 -26.44
C ILE A 328 -6.92 -8.50 -27.25
N THR A 329 -6.92 -8.34 -28.57
CA THR A 329 -6.04 -9.08 -29.48
C THR A 329 -4.64 -8.48 -29.43
N PHE A 330 -3.64 -9.26 -29.04
CA PHE A 330 -2.24 -8.89 -29.22
C PHE A 330 -1.84 -9.20 -30.66
N ASN A 331 -1.34 -8.22 -31.40
CA ASN A 331 -0.58 -8.50 -32.62
C ASN A 331 0.83 -8.91 -32.18
N HIS A 332 1.18 -10.17 -32.51
CA HIS A 332 2.52 -10.72 -32.35
C HIS A 332 3.52 -10.07 -33.30
#